data_AF-A0A7L4RI71-F1
#
_entry.id   AF-A0A7L4RI71-F1
#
_cell.length_a   1.000
_cell.length_b   1.000
_cell.length_c   1.000
_cell.angle_alpha   90.00
_cell.angle_beta   90.00
_cell.angle_gamma   90.00
#
_symmetry.space_group_name_H-M   'P 1'
#
loop_
_entity.id
_entity.type
_entity.pdbx_description
1 polymer ?
#
loop_
_entity_poly.entity_id
_entity_poly.type
_entity_poly.pdbx_seq_one_letter_code
_entity_poly.pdbx_strand_id
1 'polypeptide(L)' 'ELEEGARVVGQVVDCKPEDVKIGAKVEKIFRVIQRDDPEGLIHYGFKFRLV' A
#
# COMPACT_ATOMS: atom_id res chain seq x y z
N GLU A 1 -4.73 -7.95 7.17
CA GLU A 1 -4.75 -9.41 6.90
C GLU A 1 -5.37 -9.56 5.52
N LEU A 2 -4.74 -10.33 4.65
CA LEU A 2 -5.28 -10.61 3.32
C LEU A 2 -6.29 -11.76 3.42
N GLU A 3 -7.17 -11.91 2.42
CA GLU A 3 -8.25 -12.91 2.46
C GLU A 3 -7.72 -14.34 2.54
N GLU A 4 -6.53 -14.59 1.99
CA GLU A 4 -5.81 -15.87 2.07
C GLU A 4 -5.14 -16.13 3.43
N GLY A 5 -5.25 -15.21 4.40
CA GLY A 5 -4.73 -15.34 5.76
C GLY A 5 -3.32 -14.79 5.99
N ALA A 6 -2.62 -14.36 4.92
CA ALA A 6 -1.31 -13.75 5.04
C ALA A 6 -1.37 -12.35 5.68
N ARG A 7 -0.35 -12.00 6.47
CA ARG A 7 -0.18 -10.65 7.03
C ARG A 7 1.05 -10.00 6.43
N VAL A 8 0.86 -8.83 5.84
CA VAL A 8 1.91 -8.06 5.18
C VAL A 8 1.94 -6.65 5.73
N VAL A 9 3.14 -6.06 5.77
CA VAL A 9 3.32 -4.65 6.09
C VAL A 9 3.29 -3.85 4.79
N GLY A 10 2.49 -2.79 4.75
CA GLY A 10 2.38 -1.93 3.58
C GLY A 10 1.77 -0.57 3.94
N GLN A 11 1.89 0.38 3.02
CA GLN A 11 1.32 1.72 3.18
C GLN A 11 -0.13 1.75 2.70
N VAL A 12 -1.02 2.36 3.48
CA VAL A 12 -2.37 2.74 3.04
C VAL A 12 -2.30 4.13 2.43
N VAL A 13 -2.81 4.30 1.21
CA VAL A 13 -2.76 5.54 0.44
C VAL A 13 -4.15 5.87 -0.12
N ASP A 14 -4.27 7.06 -0.72
CA ASP A 14 -5.50 7.57 -1.31
C ASP A 14 -6.66 7.75 -0.29
N CYS A 15 -6.31 7.98 0.98
CA CYS A 15 -7.23 8.31 2.07
C CYS A 15 -6.61 9.31 3.06
N LYS A 16 -7.40 9.87 3.96
CA LYS A 16 -6.87 10.63 5.11
C LYS A 16 -6.51 9.68 6.25
N PRO A 17 -5.59 10.07 7.16
CA PRO A 17 -5.24 9.25 8.32
C PRO A 17 -6.44 8.90 9.21
N GLU A 18 -7.40 9.82 9.34
CA GLU A 18 -8.62 9.65 10.14
C GLU A 18 -9.62 8.62 9.56
N ASP A 19 -9.52 8.30 8.26
CA ASP A 19 -10.36 7.29 7.60
C ASP A 19 -9.90 5.87 7.95
N VAL A 20 -8.63 5.70 8.36
CA VAL A 20 -8.02 4.39 8.62
C VAL A 20 -8.44 3.86 9.98
N LYS A 21 -9.13 2.71 9.97
CA LYS A 21 -9.63 2.04 11.17
C LYS A 21 -9.24 0.57 11.18
N ILE A 22 -9.07 0.00 12.36
CA ILE A 22 -8.82 -1.44 12.51
C ILE A 22 -10.02 -2.20 11.93
N GLY A 23 -9.74 -3.17 11.05
CA GLY A 23 -10.75 -3.97 10.36
C GLY A 23 -11.34 -3.34 9.09
N ALA A 24 -10.91 -2.13 8.71
CA ALA A 24 -11.27 -1.56 7.41
C ALA A 24 -10.78 -2.47 6.27
N LYS A 25 -11.63 -2.64 5.25
CA LYS A 25 -11.26 -3.40 4.06
C LYS A 25 -10.31 -2.58 3.21
N VAL A 26 -9.33 -3.27 2.64
CA VAL A 26 -8.36 -2.67 1.73
C VAL A 26 -8.16 -3.56 0.52
N GLU A 27 -7.80 -2.94 -0.59
CA GLU A 27 -7.37 -3.65 -1.79
C GLU A 27 -5.94 -3.27 -2.16
N LYS A 28 -5.22 -4.21 -2.78
CA LYS A 28 -3.86 -4.00 -3.27
C LYS A 28 -3.88 -3.20 -4.56
N ILE A 29 -3.04 -2.18 -4.64
CA ILE A 29 -2.83 -1.37 -5.84
C ILE A 29 -1.35 -1.33 -6.21
N PHE A 30 -1.08 -1.26 -7.51
CA PHE A 30 0.28 -1.15 -8.03
C PHE A 30 0.75 0.30 -7.94
N ARG A 31 1.89 0.54 -7.27
CA ARG A 31 2.45 1.88 -7.07
C ARG A 31 3.98 1.83 -7.06
N VAL A 32 4.58 2.98 -7.36
CA VAL A 32 5.99 3.23 -7.07
C VAL A 32 6.17 3.28 -5.55
N ILE A 33 7.07 2.45 -5.04
CA ILE A 33 7.42 2.38 -3.62
C ILE A 33 8.62 3.28 -3.33
N GLN A 34 9.63 3.22 -4.19
CA GLN A 34 10.87 3.97 -4.06
C GLN A 34 11.42 4.31 -5.44
N ARG A 35 12.09 5.45 -5.53
CA ARG A 35 12.92 5.82 -6.68
C ARG A 35 14.31 6.04 -6.14
N ASP A 36 15.27 5.35 -6.73
CA ASP A 36 16.65 5.73 -6.53
C ASP A 36 16.91 7.00 -7.36
N ASP A 37 17.68 7.92 -6.79
CA ASP A 37 18.02 9.26 -7.29
C ASP A 37 18.45 9.29 -8.78
N PRO A 38 18.45 10.46 -9.45
CA PRO A 38 17.71 10.72 -10.70
C PRO A 38 17.99 9.84 -11.93
N GLU A 39 19.03 9.01 -11.93
CA GLU A 39 19.34 8.02 -12.99
C GLU A 39 19.12 6.56 -12.53
N GLY A 40 18.58 6.38 -11.32
CA GLY A 40 18.44 5.10 -10.64
C GLY A 40 17.17 4.33 -10.97
N LEU A 41 16.99 3.18 -10.31
CA LEU A 41 15.88 2.27 -10.53
C LEU A 41 14.59 2.78 -9.88
N ILE A 42 13.47 2.47 -10.55
CA ILE A 42 12.14 2.66 -9.98
C ILE A 42 11.66 1.34 -9.41
N HIS A 43 11.52 1.29 -8.09
CA HIS A 43 11.03 0.12 -7.38
C HIS A 43 9.51 0.17 -7.34
N TYR A 44 8.89 -0.71 -8.12
CA TYR A 44 7.45 -0.90 -8.10
C TYR A 44 7.06 -2.01 -7.13
N GLY A 45 5.87 -1.86 -6.56
CA GLY A 45 5.31 -2.85 -5.66
C GLY A 45 3.86 -2.53 -5.37
N PHE A 46 3.38 -3.03 -4.22
CA PHE A 46 2.00 -2.88 -3.81
C PHE A 46 1.86 -1.93 -2.63
N LYS A 47 0.84 -1.08 -2.72
CA LYS A 47 0.27 -0.33 -1.59
C LYS A 47 -1.20 -0.73 -1.43
N PHE A 48 -1.84 -0.20 -0.40
CA PHE A 48 -3.23 -0.50 -0.10
C PHE A 48 -4.08 0.77 -0.22
N ARG A 49 -5.31 0.66 -0.71
CA ARG A 49 -6.31 1.72 -0.59
C ARG A 49 -7.54 1.19 0.14
N LEU A 50 -8.23 2.07 0.85
CA LEU A 50 -9.49 1.72 1.50
C LEU A 50 -10.56 1.42 0.44
N VAL A 51 -11.44 0.46 0.74
CA VAL A 51 -12.61 0.08 -0.06
C VAL A 51 -13.89 0.45 0.66
#